data_AF-A0AA42WW67-F1
#
_entry.id   AF-A0AA42WW67-F1
#
_cell.length_a   1.000
_cell.length_b   1.000
_cell.length_c   1.000
_cell.angle_alpha   90.00
_cell.angle_beta   90.00
_cell.angle_gamma   90.00
#
_symmetry.space_group_name_H-M   'P 1'
#
loop_
_entity.id
_entity.type
_entity.pdbx_description
1 polymer ?
#
loop_
_entity_poly.entity_id
_entity_poly.type
_entity_poly.pdbx_seq_one_letter_code
_entity_poly.pdbx_strand_id
1 'polypeptide(L)'
;MTDPICKASGSEDDDAAFAEGAITLWSNLVALIGTHLLETGMPRQELLDMLTMLHETNEETVRSPRARAIAGQHLMSVYQVLGKA
;
A
#
# COMPACT_ATOMS: atom_id res chain seq x y z
N MET A 1 16.52 44.91 5.01
CA MET A 1 16.27 44.33 3.67
C MET A 1 17.42 43.37 3.43
N THR A 2 17.26 42.07 3.59
CA THR A 2 16.37 41.18 2.84
C THR A 2 16.15 39.87 3.60
N ASP A 3 14.89 39.46 3.72
CA ASP A 3 14.45 38.07 3.65
C ASP A 3 13.31 38.06 2.61
N PRO A 4 13.05 36.96 1.85
CA PRO A 4 13.17 35.58 2.31
C PRO A 4 13.71 34.56 1.27
N ILE A 5 14.45 33.54 1.71
CA ILE A 5 14.56 32.30 0.93
C ILE A 5 13.31 31.47 1.25
N CYS A 6 12.29 31.69 0.43
CA CYS A 6 11.09 30.87 0.37
C CYS A 6 11.34 29.73 -0.62
N LYS A 7 10.86 28.53 -0.25
CA LYS A 7 10.68 27.30 -1.06
C LYS A 7 11.88 26.35 -1.22
N ALA A 8 12.01 25.46 -0.24
CA ALA A 8 12.30 24.04 -0.51
C ALA A 8 11.42 23.08 0.32
N SER A 9 10.52 23.59 1.17
CA SER A 9 9.63 22.77 2.02
C SER A 9 8.39 22.25 1.31
N GLY A 10 8.17 22.60 0.03
CA GLY A 10 6.97 22.22 -0.70
C GLY A 10 7.05 20.87 -1.43
N SER A 11 8.20 20.47 -1.95
CA SER A 11 8.24 19.28 -2.83
C SER A 11 8.30 17.96 -2.07
N GLU A 12 9.01 17.89 -0.94
CA GLU A 12 9.13 16.64 -0.16
C GLU A 12 7.82 16.26 0.53
N ASP A 13 7.04 17.25 0.97
CA ASP A 13 5.73 17.06 1.58
C ASP A 13 4.69 16.67 0.52
N ASP A 14 4.74 17.31 -0.65
CA ASP A 14 3.90 16.95 -1.80
C ASP A 14 4.22 15.53 -2.32
N ASP A 15 5.51 15.16 -2.41
CA ASP A 15 5.94 13.82 -2.82
C ASP A 15 5.53 12.74 -1.80
N ALA A 16 5.62 13.06 -0.50
CA ALA A 16 5.16 12.18 0.56
C ALA A 16 3.64 12.00 0.53
N ALA A 17 2.88 13.09 0.37
CA ALA A 17 1.42 13.06 0.26
C ALA A 17 0.96 12.32 -1.00
N PHE A 18 1.66 12.51 -2.13
CA PHE A 18 1.39 11.77 -3.36
C PHE A 18 1.67 10.27 -3.18
N ALA A 19 2.80 9.91 -2.56
CA ALA A 19 3.13 8.52 -2.27
C ALA A 19 2.09 7.88 -1.34
N GLU A 20 1.67 8.58 -0.28
CA GLU A 20 0.62 8.12 0.63
C GLU A 20 -0.72 7.91 -0.09
N GLY A 21 -1.12 8.86 -0.94
CA GLY A 21 -2.33 8.76 -1.75
C GLY A 21 -2.28 7.59 -2.73
N ALA A 22 -1.16 7.42 -3.44
CA ALA A 22 -0.95 6.31 -4.38
C ALA A 22 -1.01 4.96 -3.66
N ILE A 23 -0.33 4.81 -2.52
CA ILE A 23 -0.31 3.57 -1.75
C ILE A 23 -1.70 3.25 -1.17
N THR A 24 -2.42 4.27 -0.70
CA THR A 24 -3.80 4.11 -0.22
C THR A 24 -4.73 3.65 -1.34
N LEU A 25 -4.64 4.26 -2.53
CA LEU A 25 -5.44 3.86 -3.69
C LEU A 25 -5.15 2.42 -4.10
N TRP A 26 -3.87 2.04 -4.15
CA TRP A 26 -3.46 0.65 -4.42
C TRP A 26 -4.01 -0.33 -3.38
N SER A 27 -3.94 0.01 -2.10
CA SER A 27 -4.48 -0.83 -1.01
C SER A 27 -5.98 -1.06 -1.16
N ASN A 28 -6.73 0.01 -1.46
CA ASN A 28 -8.17 -0.07 -1.67
C ASN A 28 -8.53 -0.89 -2.91
N LEU A 29 -7.75 -0.77 -4.00
CA LEU A 29 -7.95 -1.56 -5.21
C LEU A 29 -7.75 -3.05 -4.93
N VAL A 30 -6.70 -3.44 -4.21
CA VAL A 30 -6.45 -4.85 -3.85
C VAL A 30 -7.57 -5.38 -2.95
N ALA A 31 -8.03 -4.59 -1.98
CA ALA A 31 -9.17 -4.98 -1.14
C ALA A 31 -10.46 -5.19 -1.96
N LEU A 32 -10.73 -4.30 -2.92
CA LEU A 32 -11.90 -4.41 -3.81
C LEU A 32 -11.83 -5.65 -4.70
N ILE A 33 -10.68 -5.91 -5.32
CA ILE A 33 -10.44 -7.11 -6.13
C ILE A 33 -10.60 -8.36 -5.26
N GLY A 34 -9.98 -8.39 -4.08
CA GLY A 34 -10.08 -9.52 -3.16
C GLY A 34 -11.52 -9.80 -2.72
N THR A 35 -12.29 -8.74 -2.43
CA THR A 35 -13.72 -8.87 -2.10
C THR A 35 -14.50 -9.46 -3.26
N HIS A 36 -14.31 -8.93 -4.47
CA HIS A 36 -14.97 -9.46 -5.66
C HIS A 36 -14.63 -10.94 -5.91
N LEU A 37 -13.36 -11.32 -5.78
CA LEU A 37 -12.92 -12.69 -5.94
C LEU A 37 -13.61 -13.63 -4.95
N LEU A 38 -13.69 -13.25 -3.67
CA LEU A 38 -14.41 -14.01 -2.65
C LEU A 38 -15.91 -14.15 -3.00
N GLU A 39 -16.56 -13.07 -3.42
CA GLU A 39 -17.97 -13.08 -3.83
C GLU A 39 -18.23 -13.98 -5.04
N THR A 40 -17.26 -14.08 -5.96
CA THR A 40 -17.35 -14.97 -7.14
C THR A 40 -16.98 -16.43 -6.85
N GLY A 41 -16.68 -16.77 -5.60
CA GLY A 41 -16.45 -18.15 -5.15
C GLY A 41 -14.97 -18.56 -5.08
N MET A 42 -14.02 -17.62 -5.16
CA MET A 42 -12.61 -17.93 -4.89
C MET A 42 -12.45 -18.40 -3.43
N PRO A 43 -11.72 -19.50 -3.18
CA PRO A 43 -11.39 -19.90 -1.83
C PRO A 43 -10.58 -18.81 -1.11
N ARG A 44 -11.01 -18.46 0.10
CA ARG A 44 -10.31 -17.46 0.93
C ARG A 44 -8.83 -17.79 1.11
N GLN A 45 -8.50 -19.07 1.30
CA GLN A 45 -7.11 -19.49 1.49
C GLN A 45 -6.25 -19.15 0.27
N GLU A 46 -6.76 -19.37 -0.94
CA GLU A 46 -6.04 -19.05 -2.18
C GLU A 46 -5.76 -17.54 -2.30
N LEU A 47 -6.73 -16.70 -1.91
CA LEU A 47 -6.53 -15.25 -1.85
C LEU A 47 -5.47 -14.85 -0.81
N LEU A 48 -5.47 -15.50 0.36
CA LEU A 48 -4.46 -15.26 1.41
C LEU A 48 -3.07 -15.71 0.96
N ASP A 49 -2.96 -16.82 0.23
CA ASP A 49 -1.71 -17.30 -0.33
C ASP A 49 -1.17 -16.32 -1.38
N MET A 50 -2.03 -15.77 -2.25
CA MET A 50 -1.66 -14.72 -3.20
C MET A 50 -1.15 -13.44 -2.52
N LEU A 51 -1.80 -12.99 -1.45
CA LEU A 51 -1.35 -11.83 -0.69
C LEU A 51 -0.02 -12.10 0.03
N THR A 52 0.21 -13.33 0.45
CA THR A 52 1.48 -13.76 1.05
C THR A 52 2.60 -13.70 0.02
N MET A 53 2.38 -14.25 -1.18
CA MET A 53 3.35 -14.15 -2.29
C MET A 53 3.64 -12.69 -2.69
N LEU A 54 2.62 -11.82 -2.67
CA LEU A 54 2.81 -10.39 -2.92
C LEU A 54 3.68 -9.73 -1.84
N HIS A 55 3.49 -10.09 -0.57
CA HIS A 55 4.33 -9.61 0.53
C HIS A 55 5.79 -10.04 0.35
N GLU A 56 6.03 -11.32 0.05
CA GLU A 56 7.37 -11.86 -0.20
C GLU A 56 8.04 -11.17 -1.41
N THR A 57 7.28 -10.99 -2.50
CA THR A 57 7.76 -10.25 -3.68
C THR A 57 8.16 -8.82 -3.32
N ASN A 58 7.40 -8.15 -2.46
CA ASN A 58 7.75 -6.80 -2.00
C ASN A 58 9.02 -6.81 -1.14
N GLU A 59 9.22 -7.83 -0.29
CA GLU A 59 10.45 -7.96 0.50
C GLU A 59 11.70 -8.08 -0.39
N GLU A 60 11.58 -8.79 -1.52
CA GLU A 60 12.68 -9.00 -2.46
C GLU A 60 12.93 -7.80 -3.39
N THR A 61 11.87 -7.11 -3.80
CA THR A 61 11.95 -6.09 -4.87
C THR A 61 12.07 -4.65 -4.36
N VAL A 62 11.51 -4.36 -3.17
CA VAL A 62 11.52 -3.00 -2.61
C VAL A 62 12.84 -2.71 -1.89
N ARG A 63 13.71 -1.97 -2.58
CA ARG A 63 15.06 -1.63 -2.08
C ARG A 63 15.06 -0.73 -0.86
N SER A 64 14.09 0.18 -0.74
CA SER A 64 14.02 1.13 0.38
C SER A 64 13.40 0.46 1.62
N PRO A 65 14.11 0.36 2.76
CA PRO A 65 13.56 -0.24 3.98
C PRO A 65 12.31 0.49 4.48
N ARG A 66 12.27 1.82 4.33
CA ARG A 66 11.10 2.63 4.69
C ARG A 66 9.91 2.32 3.79
N ALA A 67 10.11 2.28 2.47
CA ALA A 67 9.02 1.99 1.53
C ALA A 67 8.47 0.57 1.75
N ARG A 68 9.34 -0.37 2.09
CA ARG A 68 8.98 -1.75 2.40
C ARG A 68 8.12 -1.86 3.66
N ALA A 69 8.52 -1.19 4.74
CA ALA A 69 7.75 -1.16 5.98
C ALA A 69 6.34 -0.56 5.76
N ILE A 70 6.24 0.52 4.99
CA ILE A 70 4.97 1.14 4.63
C ILE A 70 4.12 0.15 3.82
N ALA A 71 4.66 -0.45 2.74
CA ALA A 71 3.95 -1.44 1.94
C ALA A 71 3.42 -2.62 2.79
N GLY A 72 4.21 -3.10 3.76
CA GLY A 72 3.79 -4.13 4.71
C GLY A 72 2.61 -3.72 5.60
N GLN A 73 2.61 -2.50 6.14
CA GLN A 73 1.49 -1.97 6.94
C GLN A 73 0.19 -1.88 6.12
N HIS A 74 0.30 -1.46 4.86
CA HIS A 74 -0.83 -1.37 3.96
C HIS A 74 -1.39 -2.74 3.57
N LEU A 75 -0.51 -3.72 3.29
CA LEU A 75 -0.94 -5.11 3.08
C LEU A 75 -1.67 -5.68 4.30
N MET A 76 -1.21 -5.37 5.52
CA MET A 76 -1.92 -5.79 6.74
C MET A 76 -3.32 -5.16 6.86
N SER A 77 -3.48 -3.92 6.40
CA SER A 77 -4.80 -3.29 6.34
C SER A 77 -5.73 -4.01 5.36
N VAL A 78 -5.22 -4.44 4.21
CA VAL A 78 -5.96 -5.28 3.25
C VAL A 78 -6.36 -6.62 3.87
N TYR A 79 -5.44 -7.29 4.57
CA TYR A 79 -5.75 -8.54 5.29
C TYR A 79 -6.90 -8.35 6.30
N GLN A 80 -6.92 -7.24 7.04
CA GLN A 80 -7.98 -6.98 8.01
C GLN A 80 -9.34 -6.76 7.35
N VAL A 81 -9.39 -6.09 6.21
CA VAL A 81 -10.63 -5.89 5.44
C VAL A 81 -11.15 -7.24 4.95
N LEU A 82 -10.28 -8.03 4.32
CA LEU A 82 -10.65 -9.32 3.75
C LEU A 82 -10.94 -10.38 4.82
N GLY A 83 -10.31 -10.31 5.99
CA GLY A 83 -10.55 -11.24 7.10
C GLY A 83 -11.86 -10.99 7.86
N LYS A 84 -12.45 -9.79 7.72
CA LYS A 84 -13.74 -9.43 8.33
C LYS A 84 -14.94 -9.65 7.40
N ALA A 85 -14.72 -9.65 6.08
CA ALA A 85 -15.69 -10.05 5.06
C ALA A 85 -15.84 -11.58 5.05
#